data_AF-A0A7X4KH23-F1
#
_entry.id   AF-A0A7X4KH23-F1
#
_cell.length_a   1.000
_cell.length_b   1.000
_cell.length_c   1.000
_cell.angle_alpha   90.00
_cell.angle_beta   90.00
_cell.angle_gamma   90.00
#
_symmetry.space_group_name_H-M   'P 1'
#
loop_
_entity.id
_entity.type
_entity.pdbx_description
1 polymer ?
#
loop_
_entity_poly.entity_id
_entity_poly.type
_entity_poly.pdbx_seq_one_letter_code
_entity_poly.pdbx_strand_id
1 'polypeptide(L)'
;MSVLLAAALAAAIQPTCSWDHPGRNPYTGSPAAAIDRYTDIPAAVRSTLKRRIEEHQPDDTVSITRDAIGGKSKYDPVIHDMHFGAASQCASVTRSHWAETRSEPGAVYCVGEHCILIPRICGNVSRISKLAPGKPPVVAASQAAAAKPAEFADISLVDPDVRDLADAMPLDQLDPEGKPNKPQRLADSVSGNGVDQFELADELDLDDLASQFAHHNVFGPGLDDGGAIHTAVPEADSWAMLLGGLGLMGWMTRRRARAAAKAAA
;
A
#
# COMPACT_ATOMS: atom_id res chain seq x y z
N MET A 1 40.69 -27.68 -7.62
CA MET A 1 39.41 -28.29 -7.25
C MET A 1 38.36 -27.20 -7.33
N SER A 2 37.54 -27.20 -8.38
CA SER A 2 36.54 -26.16 -8.64
C SER A 2 35.19 -26.63 -8.10
N VAL A 3 34.65 -25.92 -7.11
CA VAL A 3 33.32 -26.18 -6.55
C VAL A 3 32.32 -25.36 -7.36
N LEU A 4 31.50 -26.02 -8.17
CA LEU A 4 30.34 -25.42 -8.81
C LEU A 4 29.20 -25.34 -7.79
N LEU A 5 28.83 -24.13 -7.37
CA LEU A 5 27.60 -23.88 -6.63
C LEU A 5 26.41 -23.92 -7.60
N ALA A 6 25.60 -24.98 -7.52
CA ALA A 6 24.28 -25.00 -8.15
C ALA A 6 23.27 -24.28 -7.26
N ALA A 7 22.89 -23.05 -7.62
CA ALA A 7 21.78 -22.34 -6.99
C ALA A 7 20.46 -22.87 -7.57
N ALA A 8 19.75 -23.70 -6.81
CA ALA A 8 18.40 -24.12 -7.16
C ALA A 8 17.42 -22.97 -6.85
N LEU A 9 16.91 -22.29 -7.87
CA LEU A 9 15.78 -21.37 -7.71
C LEU A 9 14.52 -22.20 -7.42
N ALA A 10 14.12 -22.28 -6.16
CA ALA A 10 12.79 -22.75 -5.79
C ALA A 10 11.77 -21.67 -6.18
N ALA A 11 11.13 -21.82 -7.34
CA ALA A 11 9.95 -21.04 -7.67
C ALA A 11 8.83 -21.43 -6.70
N ALA A 12 8.46 -20.54 -5.79
CA ALA A 12 7.29 -20.73 -4.95
C ALA A 12 6.04 -20.74 -5.85
N ILE A 13 5.46 -21.92 -6.07
CA ILE A 13 4.18 -22.04 -6.77
C ILE A 13 3.12 -21.46 -5.84
N GLN A 14 2.85 -20.17 -6.00
CA GLN A 14 1.78 -19.53 -5.27
C GLN A 14 0.43 -20.02 -5.82
N PRO A 15 -0.54 -20.32 -4.94
CA PRO A 15 -1.81 -20.89 -5.37
C PRO A 15 -2.64 -19.88 -6.17
N THR A 16 -3.34 -20.39 -7.17
CA THR A 16 -4.47 -19.67 -7.79
C THR A 16 -5.71 -19.95 -6.93
N CYS A 17 -6.41 -18.89 -6.53
CA CYS A 17 -7.57 -19.02 -5.64
C CYS A 17 -8.86 -18.63 -6.35
N SER A 18 -9.94 -19.34 -6.04
CA SER A 18 -11.26 -18.93 -6.51
C SER A 18 -11.73 -17.70 -5.73
N TRP A 19 -12.16 -16.67 -6.45
CA TRP A 19 -12.90 -15.53 -5.92
C TRP A 19 -14.34 -15.53 -6.44
N ASP A 20 -14.89 -16.71 -6.72
CA ASP A 20 -16.22 -16.85 -7.33
C ASP A 20 -17.39 -16.48 -6.38
N HIS A 21 -17.12 -16.51 -5.07
CA HIS A 21 -18.04 -16.09 -4.01
C HIS A 21 -17.42 -14.97 -3.17
N PRO A 22 -17.44 -13.72 -3.66
CA PRO A 22 -16.92 -12.59 -2.89
C PRO A 22 -17.66 -12.49 -1.55
N GLY A 23 -16.93 -12.19 -0.48
CA GLY A 23 -17.45 -12.14 0.89
C GLY A 23 -17.38 -13.47 1.67
N ARG A 24 -17.06 -14.62 1.02
CA ARG A 24 -16.89 -15.89 1.75
C ARG A 24 -15.64 -15.92 2.64
N ASN A 25 -14.58 -15.22 2.23
CA ASN A 25 -13.32 -15.13 2.97
C ASN A 25 -12.81 -13.68 2.92
N PRO A 26 -13.50 -12.75 3.61
CA PRO A 26 -13.11 -11.35 3.61
C PRO A 26 -11.76 -11.18 4.31
N TYR A 27 -10.98 -10.21 3.87
CA TYR A 27 -9.72 -9.87 4.52
C TYR A 27 -10.00 -9.23 5.89
N THR A 28 -9.42 -9.78 6.95
CA THR A 28 -9.69 -9.38 8.34
C THR A 28 -8.60 -8.51 8.94
N GLY A 29 -7.47 -8.34 8.25
CA GLY A 29 -6.43 -7.39 8.63
C GLY A 29 -6.70 -5.98 8.12
N SER A 30 -5.84 -5.02 8.48
CA SER A 30 -5.90 -3.68 7.88
C SER A 30 -5.35 -3.69 6.46
N PRO A 31 -5.89 -2.88 5.53
CA PRO A 31 -5.32 -2.74 4.20
C PRO A 31 -3.86 -2.28 4.21
N ALA A 32 -3.49 -1.48 5.21
CA ALA A 32 -2.11 -1.08 5.46
C ALA A 32 -1.18 -2.29 5.71
N ALA A 33 -1.61 -3.24 6.53
CA ALA A 33 -0.85 -4.47 6.80
C ALA A 33 -0.74 -5.37 5.56
N ALA A 34 -1.73 -5.35 4.65
CA ALA A 34 -1.62 -6.04 3.38
C ALA A 34 -0.55 -5.39 2.48
N ILE A 35 -0.52 -4.06 2.40
CA ILE A 35 0.49 -3.32 1.63
C ILE A 35 1.90 -3.59 2.15
N ASP A 36 2.10 -3.72 3.46
CA ASP A 36 3.41 -4.02 4.03
C ASP A 36 3.94 -5.41 3.61
N ARG A 37 3.07 -6.34 3.20
CA ARG A 37 3.46 -7.65 2.65
C ARG A 37 3.91 -7.59 1.19
N TYR A 38 3.61 -6.51 0.48
CA TYR A 38 4.11 -6.24 -0.86
C TYR A 38 5.53 -5.67 -0.80
N THR A 39 6.50 -6.54 -0.54
CA THR A 39 7.89 -6.16 -0.26
C THR A 39 8.62 -5.57 -1.46
N ASP A 40 8.17 -5.90 -2.67
CA ASP A 40 8.63 -5.38 -3.97
C ASP A 40 8.25 -3.91 -4.23
N ILE A 41 7.18 -3.41 -3.59
CA ILE A 41 6.77 -2.00 -3.74
C ILE A 41 7.75 -1.12 -2.96
N PRO A 42 8.33 -0.06 -3.54
CA PRO A 42 9.23 0.83 -2.81
C PRO A 42 8.59 1.42 -1.54
N ALA A 43 9.36 1.58 -0.47
CA ALA A 43 8.84 2.01 0.84
C ALA A 43 8.07 3.35 0.79
N ALA A 44 8.55 4.31 -0.01
CA ALA A 44 7.87 5.60 -0.20
C ALA A 44 6.50 5.44 -0.90
N VAL A 45 6.41 4.52 -1.85
CA VAL A 45 5.16 4.18 -2.55
C VAL A 45 4.19 3.50 -1.58
N ARG A 46 4.65 2.51 -0.80
CA ARG A 46 3.84 1.87 0.25
C ARG A 46 3.30 2.90 1.24
N SER A 47 4.15 3.80 1.73
CA SER A 47 3.74 4.84 2.68
C SER A 47 2.63 5.73 2.10
N THR A 48 2.74 6.12 0.84
CA THR A 48 1.73 6.94 0.16
C THR A 48 0.43 6.17 -0.03
N LEU A 49 0.50 4.91 -0.48
CA LEU A 49 -0.68 4.05 -0.63
C LEU A 49 -1.41 3.86 0.70
N LYS A 50 -0.68 3.55 1.78
CA LYS A 50 -1.25 3.36 3.13
C LYS A 50 -2.01 4.59 3.59
N ARG A 51 -1.37 5.77 3.53
CA ARG A 51 -2.01 7.06 3.88
C ARG A 51 -3.29 7.29 3.09
N ARG A 52 -3.24 7.13 1.75
CA ARG A 52 -4.40 7.38 0.89
C ARG A 52 -5.55 6.42 1.14
N ILE A 53 -5.26 5.18 1.50
CA ILE A 53 -6.29 4.19 1.83
C ILE A 53 -6.94 4.50 3.18
N GLU A 54 -6.15 4.89 4.17
CA GLU A 54 -6.66 5.30 5.49
C GLU A 54 -7.54 6.57 5.38
N GLU A 55 -7.12 7.52 4.56
CA GLU A 55 -7.88 8.74 4.26
C GLU A 55 -9.03 8.52 3.26
N HIS A 56 -9.23 7.28 2.77
CA HIS A 56 -10.26 6.93 1.79
C HIS A 56 -10.24 7.82 0.52
N GLN A 57 -9.05 8.10 -0.01
CA GLN A 57 -8.83 8.93 -1.20
C GLN A 57 -8.43 8.09 -2.44
N PRO A 58 -9.36 7.32 -3.02
CA PRO A 58 -9.07 6.51 -4.20
C PRO A 58 -8.88 7.38 -5.44
N ASP A 59 -8.02 6.93 -6.34
CA ASP A 59 -7.90 7.52 -7.68
C ASP A 59 -9.14 7.21 -8.52
N ASP A 60 -9.69 6.02 -8.32
CA ASP A 60 -10.80 5.49 -9.11
C ASP A 60 -11.79 4.69 -8.26
N THR A 61 -13.06 4.77 -8.64
CA THR A 61 -14.11 3.89 -8.13
C THR A 61 -14.54 3.00 -9.27
N VAL A 62 -14.38 1.69 -9.10
CA VAL A 62 -14.49 0.72 -10.17
C VAL A 62 -15.69 -0.22 -10.00
N SER A 63 -16.20 -0.71 -11.12
CA SER A 63 -17.07 -1.88 -11.21
C SER A 63 -16.22 -3.07 -11.63
N ILE A 64 -16.17 -4.07 -10.76
CA ILE A 64 -15.46 -5.32 -10.97
C ILE A 64 -16.48 -6.30 -11.53
N THR A 65 -16.28 -6.79 -12.75
CA THR A 65 -17.16 -7.79 -13.38
C THR A 65 -16.48 -9.15 -13.45
N ARG A 66 -17.06 -10.14 -14.12
CA ARG A 66 -16.37 -11.41 -14.38
C ARG A 66 -15.08 -11.22 -15.17
N ASP A 67 -15.17 -10.44 -16.25
CA ASP A 67 -14.16 -10.40 -17.31
C ASP A 67 -13.39 -9.07 -17.39
N ALA A 68 -13.75 -8.09 -16.56
CA ALA A 68 -13.14 -6.76 -16.60
C ALA A 68 -13.13 -6.06 -15.23
N ILE A 69 -12.40 -4.95 -15.20
CA ILE A 69 -12.41 -3.95 -14.13
C ILE A 69 -12.64 -2.60 -14.81
N GLY A 70 -13.85 -2.06 -14.69
CA GLY A 70 -14.27 -0.83 -15.33
C GLY A 70 -14.18 0.36 -14.37
N GLY A 71 -13.55 1.45 -14.79
CA GLY A 71 -13.47 2.70 -14.04
C GLY A 71 -13.15 3.88 -14.95
N LYS A 72 -12.65 4.97 -14.36
CA LYS A 72 -12.11 6.12 -15.10
C LYS A 72 -10.92 5.72 -15.99
N SER A 73 -10.10 4.76 -15.53
CA SER A 73 -8.98 4.21 -16.30
C SER A 73 -9.28 2.82 -16.87
N LYS A 74 -8.44 2.39 -17.83
CA LYS A 74 -8.43 1.00 -18.31
C LYS A 74 -7.47 0.19 -17.43
N TYR A 75 -7.94 -0.95 -16.96
CA TYR A 75 -7.16 -1.87 -16.13
C TYR A 75 -7.11 -3.25 -16.79
N ASP A 76 -6.03 -3.97 -16.53
CA ASP A 76 -5.92 -5.37 -16.87
C ASP A 76 -6.97 -6.16 -16.05
N PRO A 77 -7.76 -7.06 -16.68
CA PRO A 77 -8.67 -7.93 -15.94
C PRO A 77 -7.99 -8.87 -14.95
N VAL A 78 -6.71 -9.17 -15.10
CA VAL A 78 -6.05 -10.11 -14.18
C VAL A 78 -5.79 -9.43 -12.84
N ILE A 79 -6.21 -10.10 -11.76
CA ILE A 79 -5.99 -9.66 -10.39
C ILE A 79 -4.96 -10.56 -9.74
N HIS A 80 -3.93 -9.95 -9.15
CA HIS A 80 -2.76 -10.63 -8.62
C HIS A 80 -2.59 -10.40 -7.12
N ASP A 81 -1.88 -11.33 -6.48
CA ASP A 81 -1.42 -11.24 -5.09
C ASP A 81 -2.52 -10.88 -4.08
N MET A 82 -3.74 -11.34 -4.30
CA MET A 82 -4.89 -10.96 -3.48
C MET A 82 -4.76 -11.51 -2.06
N HIS A 83 -4.89 -10.63 -1.08
CA HIS A 83 -4.97 -10.94 0.34
C HIS A 83 -6.41 -11.27 0.77
N PHE A 84 -6.55 -12.33 1.55
CA PHE A 84 -7.81 -12.86 2.06
C PHE A 84 -7.69 -13.27 3.54
N GLY A 85 -8.81 -13.32 4.25
CA GLY A 85 -8.89 -13.86 5.60
C GLY A 85 -7.89 -13.21 6.57
N ALA A 86 -7.36 -14.03 7.48
CA ALA A 86 -6.42 -13.58 8.51
C ALA A 86 -5.06 -13.13 7.99
N ALA A 87 -4.51 -13.77 6.96
CA ALA A 87 -3.21 -13.40 6.35
C ALA A 87 -2.88 -14.14 5.05
N SER A 88 -3.85 -14.79 4.39
CA SER A 88 -3.56 -15.59 3.21
C SER A 88 -3.37 -14.69 1.99
N GLN A 89 -2.51 -15.12 1.05
CA GLN A 89 -2.29 -14.46 -0.23
C GLN A 89 -2.34 -15.49 -1.36
N CYS A 90 -2.94 -15.12 -2.48
CA CYS A 90 -2.98 -15.92 -3.69
C CYS A 90 -2.38 -15.13 -4.85
N ALA A 91 -1.47 -15.75 -5.63
CA ALA A 91 -0.79 -15.05 -6.72
C ALA A 91 -1.75 -14.59 -7.82
N SER A 92 -2.82 -15.33 -8.06
CA SER A 92 -3.91 -14.88 -8.91
C SER A 92 -5.25 -15.39 -8.42
N VAL A 93 -6.31 -14.73 -8.86
CA VAL A 93 -7.68 -15.11 -8.52
C VAL A 93 -8.54 -15.27 -9.74
N THR A 94 -9.45 -16.25 -9.71
CA THR A 94 -10.44 -16.46 -10.78
C THR A 94 -11.78 -15.87 -10.40
N ARG A 95 -12.49 -15.36 -11.41
CA ARG A 95 -13.88 -14.89 -11.31
C ARG A 95 -14.79 -15.63 -12.29
N SER A 96 -14.33 -16.70 -12.91
CA SER A 96 -14.96 -17.36 -14.06
C SER A 96 -16.37 -17.88 -13.78
N HIS A 97 -16.72 -18.16 -12.52
CA HIS A 97 -18.07 -18.60 -12.15
C HIS A 97 -19.00 -17.45 -11.75
N TRP A 98 -18.57 -16.19 -11.88
CA TRP A 98 -19.49 -15.06 -11.73
C TRP A 98 -20.55 -15.08 -12.85
N ALA A 99 -21.75 -14.64 -12.52
CA ALA A 99 -22.76 -14.37 -13.54
C ALA A 99 -22.30 -13.19 -14.42
N GLU A 100 -22.71 -13.17 -15.69
CA GLU A 100 -22.39 -12.08 -16.64
C GLU A 100 -22.84 -10.72 -16.16
N THR A 101 -23.98 -10.69 -15.48
CA THR A 101 -24.59 -9.49 -14.94
C THR A 101 -24.02 -9.09 -13.59
N ARG A 102 -23.14 -9.91 -12.98
CA ARG A 102 -22.55 -9.60 -11.67
C ARG A 102 -21.53 -8.48 -11.80
N SER A 103 -21.71 -7.47 -10.97
CA SER A 103 -20.79 -6.34 -10.83
C SER A 103 -20.63 -6.01 -9.35
N GLU A 104 -19.40 -6.04 -8.85
CA GLU A 104 -19.06 -5.69 -7.49
C GLU A 104 -18.32 -4.33 -7.45
N PRO A 105 -18.69 -3.40 -6.55
CA PRO A 105 -18.01 -2.11 -6.44
C PRO A 105 -16.64 -2.25 -5.75
N GLY A 106 -15.66 -1.49 -6.20
CA GLY A 106 -14.33 -1.42 -5.60
C GLY A 106 -13.71 -0.02 -5.69
N ALA A 107 -12.59 0.14 -4.99
CA ALA A 107 -11.77 1.34 -5.01
C ALA A 107 -10.35 0.97 -5.48
N VAL A 108 -9.77 1.83 -6.32
CA VAL A 108 -8.39 1.66 -6.80
C VAL A 108 -7.52 2.83 -6.34
N TYR A 109 -6.34 2.49 -5.84
CA TYR A 109 -5.31 3.42 -5.37
C TYR A 109 -4.03 3.16 -6.17
N CYS A 110 -3.57 4.14 -6.93
CA CYS A 110 -2.38 4.06 -7.76
C CYS A 110 -1.34 5.08 -7.30
N VAL A 111 -0.08 4.63 -7.21
CA VAL A 111 1.09 5.50 -7.01
C VAL A 111 2.18 5.02 -7.96
N GLY A 112 2.45 5.81 -9.00
CA GLY A 112 3.28 5.38 -10.13
C GLY A 112 2.64 4.20 -10.86
N GLU A 113 3.41 3.13 -11.06
CA GLU A 113 2.99 1.88 -11.71
C GLU A 113 2.22 0.93 -10.78
N HIS A 114 2.21 1.19 -9.46
CA HIS A 114 1.62 0.28 -8.47
C HIS A 114 0.17 0.66 -8.19
N CYS A 115 -0.77 -0.18 -8.62
CA CYS A 115 -2.19 0.00 -8.36
C CYS A 115 -2.75 -1.11 -7.46
N ILE A 116 -3.45 -0.69 -6.39
CA ILE A 116 -4.08 -1.54 -5.39
C ILE A 116 -5.60 -1.46 -5.55
N LEU A 117 -6.25 -2.61 -5.71
CA LEU A 117 -7.69 -2.77 -5.77
C LEU A 117 -8.23 -3.30 -4.44
N ILE A 118 -9.25 -2.62 -3.90
CA ILE A 118 -9.96 -3.00 -2.69
C ILE A 118 -11.48 -3.07 -2.98
N PRO A 119 -12.08 -4.27 -3.12
CA PRO A 119 -13.52 -4.44 -3.28
C PRO A 119 -14.27 -4.06 -2.00
N ARG A 120 -15.39 -3.35 -2.12
CA ARG A 120 -16.16 -2.90 -0.95
C ARG A 120 -16.83 -4.05 -0.19
N ILE A 121 -17.18 -5.13 -0.89
CA ILE A 121 -17.92 -6.26 -0.30
C ILE A 121 -17.10 -7.07 0.70
N CYS A 122 -15.78 -7.16 0.53
CA CYS A 122 -14.94 -8.07 1.32
C CYS A 122 -13.63 -7.46 1.81
N GLY A 123 -13.27 -6.24 1.41
CA GLY A 123 -12.04 -5.58 1.87
C GLY A 123 -10.74 -6.27 1.41
N ASN A 124 -10.83 -7.26 0.53
CA ASN A 124 -9.66 -7.96 0.01
C ASN A 124 -8.73 -6.97 -0.67
N VAL A 125 -7.42 -7.13 -0.49
CA VAL A 125 -6.43 -6.21 -1.04
C VAL A 125 -5.69 -6.93 -2.12
N SER A 126 -5.69 -6.39 -3.34
CA SER A 126 -5.09 -7.04 -4.50
C SER A 126 -4.35 -6.06 -5.38
N ARG A 127 -3.47 -6.56 -6.23
CA ARG A 127 -2.79 -5.76 -7.24
C ARG A 127 -3.48 -5.89 -8.59
N ILE A 128 -3.51 -4.78 -9.31
CA ILE A 128 -3.97 -4.73 -10.69
C ILE A 128 -3.02 -3.86 -11.49
N SER A 129 -3.00 -4.06 -12.81
CA SER A 129 -2.19 -3.25 -13.71
C SER A 129 -3.08 -2.23 -14.42
N LYS A 130 -2.62 -0.98 -14.50
CA LYS A 130 -3.25 0.03 -15.34
C LYS A 130 -2.77 -0.20 -16.78
N LEU A 131 -3.70 -0.36 -17.71
CA LEU A 131 -3.35 -0.44 -19.13
C LEU A 131 -3.00 0.96 -19.61
N ALA A 132 -1.82 1.11 -20.21
CA ALA A 132 -1.45 2.36 -20.85
C ALA A 132 -2.55 2.76 -21.85
N PRO A 133 -2.99 4.02 -21.88
CA PRO A 133 -3.84 4.48 -22.96
C PRO A 133 -3.09 4.20 -24.25
N GLY A 134 -3.65 3.33 -25.09
CA GLY A 134 -2.96 2.78 -26.24
C GLY A 134 -2.30 3.90 -27.01
N LYS A 135 -0.95 3.92 -27.02
CA LYS A 135 -0.24 4.60 -28.09
C LYS A 135 -0.78 3.92 -29.36
N PRO A 136 -1.33 4.66 -30.34
CA PRO A 136 -1.87 4.06 -31.55
C PRO A 136 -0.83 3.05 -32.08
N PRO A 137 -1.26 1.87 -32.55
CA PRO A 137 -0.34 0.83 -32.96
C PRO A 137 0.64 1.46 -33.94
N VAL A 138 1.89 1.60 -33.52
CA VAL A 138 2.98 1.78 -34.47
C VAL A 138 3.00 0.43 -35.17
N VAL A 139 2.34 0.37 -36.33
CA VAL A 139 2.48 -0.74 -37.26
C VAL A 139 3.98 -0.99 -37.35
N ALA A 140 4.42 -2.09 -36.75
CA ALA A 140 5.77 -2.57 -36.90
C ALA A 140 5.89 -2.94 -38.38
N ALA A 141 6.33 -1.97 -39.18
CA ALA A 141 6.83 -2.24 -40.51
C ALA A 141 7.96 -3.26 -40.31
N SER A 142 7.71 -4.46 -40.83
CA SER A 142 8.66 -5.56 -40.85
C SER A 142 10.04 -5.05 -41.24
N GLN A 143 11.02 -5.23 -40.35
CA GLN A 143 12.41 -4.95 -40.65
C GLN A 143 12.89 -5.91 -41.73
N ALA A 144 12.87 -5.45 -42.98
CA ALA A 144 13.58 -6.05 -44.08
C ALA A 144 13.98 -4.95 -45.07
N ALA A 145 14.94 -4.11 -44.69
CA ALA A 145 15.79 -3.40 -45.63
C ALA A 145 17.08 -2.93 -44.93
N ALA A 146 18.17 -3.53 -45.37
CA ALA A 146 19.58 -3.13 -45.26
C ALA A 146 19.89 -1.85 -44.47
N ALA A 147 20.64 -2.04 -43.38
CA ALA A 147 21.38 -1.01 -42.71
C ALA A 147 22.35 -0.31 -43.69
N LYS A 148 22.14 0.98 -43.93
CA LYS A 148 23.23 1.93 -44.17
C LYS A 148 23.55 2.58 -42.81
N PRO A 149 24.84 2.77 -42.46
CA PRO A 149 25.18 3.47 -41.23
C PRO A 149 24.66 4.90 -41.32
N ALA A 150 23.97 5.34 -40.27
CA ALA A 150 23.58 6.72 -40.10
C ALA A 150 24.84 7.58 -40.00
N GLU A 151 25.02 8.47 -40.96
CA GLU A 151 25.97 9.57 -40.92
C GLU A 151 25.57 10.48 -39.74
N PHE A 152 26.50 10.73 -38.84
CA PHE A 152 26.29 11.62 -37.70
C PHE A 152 26.02 13.03 -38.23
N ALA A 153 24.76 13.46 -38.18
CA ALA A 153 24.42 14.85 -38.38
C ALA A 153 25.05 15.66 -37.24
N ASP A 154 25.92 16.56 -37.66
CA ASP A 154 26.57 17.63 -36.92
C ASP A 154 25.58 18.35 -35.98
N ILE A 155 25.67 18.07 -34.68
CA ILE A 155 25.09 18.90 -33.63
C ILE A 155 26.02 20.10 -33.44
N SER A 156 25.88 21.09 -34.32
CA SER A 156 26.40 22.42 -34.05
C SER A 156 25.61 22.99 -32.87
N LEU A 157 26.29 23.15 -31.74
CA LEU A 157 25.84 23.92 -30.59
C LEU A 157 25.68 25.38 -31.04
N VAL A 158 24.46 25.75 -31.38
CA VAL A 158 24.07 27.15 -31.49
C VAL A 158 23.93 27.67 -30.06
N ASP A 159 24.92 28.43 -29.60
CA ASP A 159 24.79 29.26 -28.40
C ASP A 159 23.57 30.19 -28.59
N PRO A 160 22.61 30.23 -27.67
CA PRO A 160 21.55 31.22 -27.72
C PRO A 160 22.18 32.61 -27.56
N ASP A 161 21.97 33.47 -28.56
CA ASP A 161 22.34 34.88 -28.55
C ASP A 161 21.95 35.54 -27.23
N VAL A 162 22.96 35.94 -26.46
CA VAL A 162 22.80 36.74 -25.24
C VAL A 162 22.54 38.19 -25.63
N ARG A 163 21.40 38.44 -26.31
CA ARG A 163 20.93 39.79 -26.66
C ARG A 163 19.41 39.86 -26.50
N ASP A 164 18.94 39.58 -25.29
CA ASP A 164 17.64 40.06 -24.77
C ASP A 164 17.62 40.06 -23.24
N LEU A 165 18.71 40.52 -22.61
CA LEU A 165 18.76 40.89 -21.18
C LEU A 165 18.70 42.41 -21.00
N ALA A 166 17.91 43.10 -21.82
CA ALA A 166 17.76 44.55 -21.78
C ALA A 166 16.48 45.03 -21.07
N ASP A 167 15.88 44.21 -20.21
CA ASP A 167 14.81 44.64 -19.27
C ASP A 167 15.15 44.29 -17.80
N ALA A 168 16.44 44.34 -17.45
CA ALA A 168 16.86 44.45 -16.06
C ALA A 168 16.81 45.93 -15.65
N MET A 169 15.89 46.25 -14.75
CA MET A 169 15.70 47.59 -14.20
C MET A 169 17.02 48.16 -13.61
N PRO A 170 17.30 49.47 -13.78
CA PRO A 170 18.55 50.08 -13.34
C PRO A 170 18.69 50.10 -11.80
N LEU A 171 19.89 49.76 -11.33
CA LEU A 171 20.31 49.84 -9.92
C LEU A 171 20.69 51.28 -9.49
N ASP A 172 19.95 52.29 -9.94
CA ASP A 172 20.24 53.72 -9.67
C ASP A 172 19.13 54.45 -8.88
N GLN A 173 18.49 53.77 -7.93
CA GLN A 173 17.66 54.42 -6.91
C GLN A 173 18.01 53.92 -5.51
N LEU A 174 19.19 54.34 -5.05
CA LEU A 174 19.46 54.49 -3.62
C LEU A 174 19.49 55.99 -3.33
N ASP A 175 18.34 56.55 -3.00
CA ASP A 175 18.23 57.90 -2.43
C ASP A 175 18.59 57.83 -0.93
N PRO A 176 19.61 58.55 -0.43
CA PRO A 176 20.12 58.38 0.93
C PRO A 176 19.45 59.26 2.00
N GLU A 177 18.41 60.05 1.71
CA GLU A 177 17.73 60.86 2.72
C GLU A 177 16.25 61.13 2.36
N GLY A 178 15.29 60.62 3.14
CA GLY A 178 13.92 61.18 3.10
C GLY A 178 12.74 60.25 3.38
N LYS A 179 12.40 60.12 4.67
CA LYS A 179 11.05 59.82 5.24
C LYS A 179 10.40 58.45 4.92
N PRO A 180 10.04 57.66 5.96
CA PRO A 180 9.34 56.40 5.75
C PRO A 180 7.86 56.64 5.39
N ASN A 181 7.49 56.39 4.14
CA ASN A 181 6.09 56.19 3.78
C ASN A 181 5.68 54.75 4.12
N LYS A 182 4.72 54.65 5.04
CA LYS A 182 3.88 53.50 5.44
C LYS A 182 4.07 52.19 4.63
N PRO A 183 4.47 51.08 5.27
CA PRO A 183 4.09 49.76 4.81
C PRO A 183 2.62 49.52 5.19
N GLN A 184 1.71 49.86 4.29
CA GLN A 184 0.31 49.46 4.40
C GLN A 184 0.13 48.17 3.61
N ARG A 185 -0.31 47.12 4.34
CA ARG A 185 -0.66 45.75 3.90
C ARG A 185 0.47 44.72 3.86
N LEU A 186 0.88 44.26 5.04
CA LEU A 186 1.15 42.82 5.31
C LEU A 186 1.22 42.50 6.82
N ALA A 187 0.53 43.28 7.66
CA ALA A 187 0.50 43.09 9.12
C ALA A 187 -0.91 43.28 9.71
N ASP A 188 -1.96 42.87 8.98
CA ASP A 188 -3.36 42.99 9.40
C ASP A 188 -4.13 41.66 9.34
N SER A 189 -3.43 40.53 9.42
CA SER A 189 -4.05 39.20 9.59
C SER A 189 -3.53 38.42 10.79
N VAL A 190 -2.71 39.04 11.66
CA VAL A 190 -2.26 38.47 12.93
C VAL A 190 -2.44 39.51 14.03
N SER A 191 -3.70 39.87 14.31
CA SER A 191 -4.12 40.45 15.59
C SER A 191 -5.65 40.58 15.60
N GLY A 192 -6.31 39.67 16.33
CA GLY A 192 -7.75 39.81 16.59
C GLY A 192 -8.47 38.50 16.88
N ASN A 193 -8.06 37.76 17.92
CA ASN A 193 -8.93 37.39 19.04
C ASN A 193 -8.30 36.28 19.90
N GLY A 194 -8.13 36.57 21.20
CA GLY A 194 -8.05 35.57 22.27
C GLY A 194 -6.71 34.88 22.48
N VAL A 195 -5.75 35.58 23.09
CA VAL A 195 -4.67 34.91 23.83
C VAL A 195 -5.20 34.55 25.21
N ASP A 196 -5.85 33.39 25.33
CA ASP A 196 -6.01 32.77 26.63
C ASP A 196 -4.68 32.14 27.04
N GLN A 197 -4.30 32.55 28.23
CA GLN A 197 -3.13 32.20 29.00
C GLN A 197 -2.89 30.68 28.98
N PHE A 198 -1.73 30.26 28.47
CA PHE A 198 -1.24 28.89 28.62
C PHE A 198 -0.89 28.67 30.10
N GLU A 199 -1.88 28.29 30.89
CA GLU A 199 -1.66 27.63 32.18
C GLU A 199 -1.31 26.17 31.91
N LEU A 200 -0.08 25.83 32.30
CA LEU A 200 0.42 24.48 32.34
C LEU A 200 -0.02 23.88 33.70
N ALA A 201 -1.16 23.19 33.75
CA ALA A 201 -1.50 22.32 34.88
C ALA A 201 -2.57 21.29 34.49
N ASP A 202 -2.16 20.02 34.58
CA ASP A 202 -2.91 18.85 35.05
C ASP A 202 -4.37 18.63 34.61
N GLU A 203 -4.52 17.67 33.70
CA GLU A 203 -5.39 16.47 33.78
C GLU A 203 -5.85 16.09 32.36
N LEU A 204 -5.11 15.16 31.75
CA LEU A 204 -5.66 14.37 30.65
C LEU A 204 -6.68 13.41 31.26
N ASP A 205 -7.95 13.81 31.22
CA ASP A 205 -9.06 12.99 31.66
C ASP A 205 -9.23 11.79 30.70
N LEU A 206 -8.66 10.67 31.10
CA LEU A 206 -8.66 9.41 30.35
C LEU A 206 -10.09 8.87 30.15
N ASP A 207 -11.06 9.30 30.97
CA ASP A 207 -12.46 8.88 30.85
C ASP A 207 -13.17 9.60 29.68
N ASP A 208 -12.83 10.86 29.37
CA ASP A 208 -13.42 11.58 28.23
C ASP A 208 -12.88 11.04 26.89
N LEU A 209 -11.60 10.62 26.86
CA LEU A 209 -11.02 9.97 25.70
C LEU A 209 -11.64 8.58 25.46
N ALA A 210 -11.87 7.80 26.52
CA ALA A 210 -12.55 6.50 26.43
C ALA A 210 -14.01 6.64 25.96
N SER A 211 -14.70 7.70 26.40
CA SER A 211 -16.07 8.04 25.98
C SER A 211 -16.14 8.36 24.49
N GLN A 212 -15.17 9.10 23.96
CA GLN A 212 -15.06 9.40 22.53
C GLN A 212 -14.81 8.15 21.67
N PHE A 213 -14.04 7.18 22.15
CA PHE A 213 -13.84 5.90 21.46
C PHE A 213 -15.07 4.96 21.56
N ALA A 214 -15.90 5.08 22.60
CA ALA A 214 -17.12 4.29 22.74
C ALA A 214 -18.24 4.74 21.79
N HIS A 215 -18.34 6.04 21.47
CA HIS A 215 -19.41 6.58 20.62
C HIS A 215 -19.20 6.37 19.11
N HIS A 216 -18.00 5.97 18.66
CA HIS A 216 -17.73 5.82 17.22
C HIS A 216 -18.03 4.44 16.62
N ASN A 217 -18.51 3.48 17.43
CA ASN A 217 -18.96 2.16 16.95
C ASN A 217 -20.49 2.10 16.86
N VAL A 218 -21.05 2.78 15.86
CA VAL A 218 -22.47 2.64 15.49
C VAL A 218 -22.56 2.04 14.10
N PHE A 219 -22.42 0.73 13.97
CA PHE A 219 -23.08 -0.11 12.95
C PHE A 219 -22.96 -1.60 13.34
N GLY A 220 -24.01 -2.14 13.96
CA GLY A 220 -24.21 -3.57 14.20
C GLY A 220 -25.46 -3.82 15.05
N PRO A 221 -26.37 -4.74 14.66
CA PRO A 221 -27.71 -4.84 15.22
C PRO A 221 -27.71 -5.45 16.63
N GLY A 222 -28.74 -5.07 17.39
CA GLY A 222 -28.86 -5.24 18.84
C GLY A 222 -28.45 -6.60 19.42
N LEU A 223 -27.79 -6.51 20.57
CA LEU A 223 -27.78 -7.51 21.61
C LEU A 223 -27.79 -6.77 22.96
N ASP A 224 -28.97 -6.70 23.56
CA ASP A 224 -29.12 -6.53 25.00
C ASP A 224 -28.55 -7.78 25.68
N ASP A 225 -27.37 -7.67 26.29
CA ASP A 225 -27.09 -8.19 27.64
C ASP A 225 -25.62 -7.96 28.01
N GLY A 226 -25.36 -7.72 29.30
CA GLY A 226 -24.02 -7.46 29.83
C GLY A 226 -23.02 -8.59 29.57
N GLY A 227 -22.22 -8.47 28.51
CA GLY A 227 -21.18 -9.42 28.13
C GLY A 227 -19.80 -8.97 28.58
N ALA A 228 -19.26 -9.62 29.60
CA ALA A 228 -17.87 -9.52 30.00
C ALA A 228 -16.93 -9.80 28.82
N ILE A 229 -15.84 -9.05 28.72
CA ILE A 229 -14.74 -9.34 27.79
C ILE A 229 -14.13 -10.69 28.19
N HIS A 230 -14.50 -11.76 27.51
CA HIS A 230 -13.87 -13.06 27.66
C HIS A 230 -12.54 -13.04 26.88
N THR A 231 -11.43 -12.80 27.58
CA THR A 231 -10.12 -13.20 27.08
C THR A 231 -10.17 -14.70 26.82
N ALA A 232 -9.95 -15.14 25.58
CA ALA A 232 -9.96 -16.56 25.24
C ALA A 232 -8.90 -17.29 26.10
N VAL A 233 -9.36 -17.95 27.16
CA VAL A 233 -8.52 -18.82 27.99
C VAL A 233 -8.18 -20.03 27.10
N PRO A 234 -6.90 -20.34 26.86
CA PRO A 234 -6.55 -21.52 26.07
C PRO A 234 -7.14 -22.76 26.74
N GLU A 235 -7.93 -23.51 25.96
CA GLU A 235 -8.57 -24.75 26.41
C GLU A 235 -7.51 -25.74 26.91
N ALA A 236 -7.89 -26.62 27.84
CA ALA A 236 -6.99 -27.60 28.46
C ALA A 236 -6.20 -28.43 27.41
N ASP A 237 -6.81 -28.68 26.25
CA ASP A 237 -6.21 -29.42 25.14
C ASP A 237 -5.03 -28.66 24.49
N SER A 238 -5.06 -27.33 24.49
CA SER A 238 -3.96 -26.50 23.99
C SER A 238 -2.72 -26.61 24.88
N TRP A 239 -2.92 -26.66 26.20
CA TRP A 239 -1.84 -26.88 27.16
C TRP A 239 -1.28 -28.30 27.07
N ALA A 240 -2.14 -29.29 26.87
CA ALA A 240 -1.72 -30.68 26.71
C ALA A 240 -0.80 -30.87 25.48
N MET A 241 -1.14 -30.26 24.35
CA MET A 241 -0.32 -30.32 23.13
C MET A 241 1.03 -29.61 23.31
N LEU A 242 1.04 -28.45 23.97
CA LEU A 242 2.27 -27.71 24.24
C LEU A 242 3.22 -28.47 25.19
N LEU A 243 2.69 -28.98 26.31
CA LEU A 243 3.48 -29.76 27.27
C LEU A 243 3.93 -31.10 26.68
N GLY A 244 3.09 -31.75 25.86
CA GLY A 244 3.46 -32.95 25.12
C GLY A 244 4.63 -32.71 24.16
N GLY A 245 4.60 -31.61 23.39
CA GLY A 245 5.68 -31.22 22.49
C GLY A 245 7.00 -30.93 23.22
N LEU A 246 6.95 -30.20 24.34
CA LEU A 246 8.12 -29.89 25.16
C LEU A 246 8.72 -31.15 25.81
N GLY A 247 7.86 -32.07 26.29
CA GLY A 247 8.30 -33.36 26.83
C GLY A 247 9.02 -34.24 25.80
N LEU A 248 8.51 -34.29 24.57
CA LEU A 248 9.13 -35.04 23.49
C LEU A 248 10.50 -34.48 23.09
N MET A 249 10.61 -33.15 22.97
CA MET A 249 11.88 -32.45 22.73
C MET A 249 12.91 -32.76 23.82
N GLY A 250 12.52 -32.66 25.11
CA GLY A 250 13.38 -32.98 26.24
C GLY A 250 13.83 -34.44 26.28
N TRP A 251 12.98 -35.38 25.87
CA TRP A 251 13.34 -36.80 25.77
C TRP A 251 14.36 -37.05 24.65
N MET A 252 14.19 -36.42 23.49
CA MET A 252 15.12 -36.56 22.36
C MET A 252 16.51 -36.00 22.68
N THR A 253 16.58 -34.82 23.32
CA THR A 253 17.87 -34.22 23.72
C THR A 253 18.59 -35.09 24.75
N ARG A 254 17.88 -35.62 25.74
CA ARG A 254 18.45 -36.55 26.75
C ARG A 254 18.96 -37.84 26.12
N ARG A 255 18.24 -38.39 25.13
CA ARG A 255 18.66 -39.60 24.41
C ARG A 255 19.94 -39.36 23.61
N ARG A 256 20.05 -38.21 22.93
CA ARG A 256 21.26 -37.81 22.19
C ARG A 256 22.46 -37.62 23.13
N ALA A 257 22.27 -36.96 24.26
CA ALA A 257 23.33 -36.76 25.25
C ALA A 257 23.85 -38.11 25.81
N ARG A 258 22.96 -39.06 26.10
CA ARG A 258 23.34 -40.42 26.53
C ARG A 258 24.07 -41.21 25.45
N ALA A 259 23.65 -41.10 24.19
CA ALA A 259 24.33 -41.74 23.08
C ALA A 259 25.75 -41.17 22.88
N ALA A 260 25.90 -39.84 22.97
CA ALA A 260 27.21 -39.19 22.91
C ALA A 260 28.13 -39.59 24.07
N ALA A 261 27.60 -39.66 25.31
CA ALA A 261 28.37 -40.11 26.47
C ALA A 261 28.83 -41.57 26.35
N LYS A 262 28.02 -42.45 25.76
CA LYS A 262 28.38 -43.86 25.51
C LYS A 262 29.40 -44.02 24.38
N ALA A 263 29.45 -43.09 23.43
CA ALA A 263 30.46 -43.09 22.35
C ALA A 263 31.82 -42.52 22.80
N ALA A 264 31.86 -41.81 23.93
CA ALA A 264 33.07 -41.20 24.49
C ALA A 264 33.73 -42.04 25.60
N ALA A 265 33.15 -43.20 25.96
CA ALA A 265 33.66 -44.16 26.93
C ALA A 265 34.08 -45.45 26.22
#